data_AF-A0AAE3TND4-F1
#
_entry.id   AF-A0AAE3TND4-F1
#
_cell.length_a   1.000
_cell.length_b   1.000
_cell.length_c   1.000
_cell.angle_alpha   90.00
_cell.angle_beta   90.00
_cell.angle_gamma   90.00
#
_symmetry.space_group_name_H-M   'P 1'
#
loop_
_entity.id
_entity.type
_entity.pdbx_description
1 polymer ?
#
loop_
_entity_poly.entity_id
_entity_poly.type
_entity_poly.pdbx_seq_one_letter_code
_entity_poly.pdbx_strand_id
1 'polypeptide(L)'
;MTRVCLLGSEDVNLRYELFSRETSREALATYDLREPFANAIGVETVSLGAAVSLLNDLNWYLVRFVDTALVLEPSVSETEWLSRDLARAVRDGDVEPDETDRFLKVYGLATPEDDEFAEDAPSELVEPMFVTRTGDDIPDYDLRDVDETLVVRVTESEFGA
;
A
#
# COMPACT_ATOMS: atom_id res chain seq x y z
N MET A 1 -12.39 9.79 1.91
CA MET A 1 -11.02 10.35 1.87
C MET A 1 -10.12 9.28 1.32
N THR A 2 -9.10 9.67 0.58
CA THR A 2 -8.12 8.74 0.01
C THR A 2 -7.12 8.38 1.10
N ARG A 3 -6.73 7.11 1.20
CA ARG A 3 -5.70 6.67 2.15
C ARG A 3 -4.44 6.28 1.40
N VAL A 4 -3.29 6.64 1.93
CA VAL A 4 -1.98 6.20 1.45
C VAL A 4 -1.35 5.36 2.54
N CYS A 5 -0.75 4.24 2.17
CA CYS A 5 0.02 3.38 3.06
C CYS A 5 1.41 3.16 2.45
N LEU A 6 2.45 3.50 3.21
CA LEU A 6 3.85 3.28 2.86
C LEU A 6 4.36 2.12 3.70
N LEU A 7 4.66 0.98 3.09
CA LEU A 7 5.24 -0.18 3.78
C LEU A 7 6.76 -0.11 3.71
N GLY A 8 7.43 -0.13 4.87
CA GLY A 8 8.89 -0.12 4.93
C GLY A 8 9.50 -1.43 4.43
N SER A 9 10.73 -1.35 3.90
CA SER A 9 11.52 -2.55 3.62
C SER A 9 11.86 -3.33 4.91
N GLU A 10 12.04 -4.65 4.81
CA GLU A 10 12.20 -5.57 5.97
C GLU A 10 13.28 -5.13 6.98
N ASP A 11 14.42 -4.62 6.49
CA ASP A 11 15.55 -4.19 7.34
C ASP A 11 15.55 -2.69 7.68
N VAL A 12 14.42 -2.01 7.49
CA VAL A 12 14.32 -0.55 7.61
C VAL A 12 13.28 -0.16 8.66
N ASN A 13 13.67 0.66 9.63
CA ASN A 13 12.69 1.37 10.46
C ASN A 13 12.15 2.57 9.67
N LEU A 14 11.05 2.38 8.93
CA LEU A 14 10.55 3.37 7.98
C LEU A 14 10.28 4.72 8.65
N ARG A 15 9.68 4.71 9.84
CA ARG A 15 9.35 5.92 10.58
C ARG A 15 10.58 6.70 10.97
N TYR A 16 11.60 6.04 11.50
CA TYR A 16 12.88 6.69 11.79
C TYR A 16 13.51 7.25 10.50
N GLU A 17 13.48 6.49 9.40
CA GLU A 17 14.08 6.93 8.15
C GLU A 17 13.36 8.17 7.58
N LEU A 18 12.02 8.19 7.50
CA LEU A 18 11.30 9.35 6.96
C LEU A 18 11.38 10.57 7.88
N PHE A 19 11.37 10.40 9.20
CA PHE A 19 11.39 11.54 10.11
C PHE A 19 12.78 12.11 10.39
N SER A 20 13.85 11.39 10.04
CA SER A 20 15.23 11.88 10.19
C SER A 20 15.67 12.84 9.08
N ARG A 21 14.95 12.92 7.94
CA ARG A 21 15.23 13.89 6.86
C ARG A 21 14.23 15.03 6.85
N GLU A 22 14.73 16.24 6.61
CA GLU A 22 13.92 17.47 6.62
C GLU A 22 12.79 17.43 5.59
N THR A 23 13.10 17.16 4.32
CA THR A 23 12.09 17.20 3.25
C THR A 23 10.96 16.18 3.43
N SER A 24 11.27 14.93 3.79
CA SER A 24 10.23 13.92 4.07
C SER A 24 9.43 14.27 5.33
N ARG A 25 10.08 14.80 6.36
CA ARG A 25 9.40 15.25 7.58
C ARG A 25 8.44 16.40 7.27
N GLU A 26 8.87 17.40 6.50
CA GLU A 26 8.03 18.54 6.11
C GLU A 26 6.83 18.09 5.27
N ALA A 27 7.05 17.18 4.32
CA ALA A 27 5.97 16.63 3.50
C ALA A 27 4.91 15.86 4.32
N LEU A 28 5.32 15.21 5.43
CA LEU A 28 4.42 14.44 6.29
C LEU A 28 3.83 15.24 7.46
N ALA A 29 4.43 16.39 7.82
CA ALA A 29 4.08 17.14 9.02
C ALA A 29 2.64 17.66 9.06
N THR A 30 1.99 17.78 7.91
CA THR A 30 0.61 18.27 7.80
C THR A 30 -0.45 17.18 7.94
N TYR A 31 -0.04 15.92 8.08
CA TYR A 31 -0.95 14.76 8.10
C TYR A 31 -0.97 14.11 9.49
N ASP A 32 -2.15 13.61 9.86
CA ASP A 32 -2.30 12.68 10.97
C ASP A 32 -1.81 11.29 10.53
N LEU A 33 -0.71 10.84 11.13
CA LEU A 33 -0.08 9.58 10.80
C LEU A 33 -0.77 8.43 11.52
N ARG A 34 -0.90 7.31 10.83
CA ARG A 34 -1.36 6.03 11.36
C ARG A 34 -0.33 4.94 11.06
N GLU A 35 -0.40 3.83 11.77
CA GLU A 35 0.44 2.65 11.55
C GLU A 35 -0.52 1.49 11.22
N PRO A 36 -1.04 1.41 9.98
CA PRO A 36 -2.08 0.44 9.62
C PRO A 36 -1.58 -1.01 9.60
N PHE A 37 -0.27 -1.19 9.41
CA PHE A 37 0.42 -2.48 9.37
C PHE A 37 1.78 -2.33 10.04
N ALA A 38 2.41 -3.46 10.36
CA ALA A 38 3.78 -3.49 10.84
C ALA A 38 4.71 -2.74 9.88
N ASN A 39 5.59 -1.90 10.43
CA ASN A 39 6.53 -1.06 9.66
C ASN A 39 5.87 -0.17 8.57
N ALA A 40 4.60 0.21 8.75
CA ALA A 40 3.89 1.05 7.78
C ALA A 40 3.57 2.45 8.29
N ILE A 41 3.60 3.43 7.39
CA ILE A 41 3.06 4.79 7.62
C ILE A 41 1.82 4.99 6.76
N GLY A 42 0.68 5.17 7.42
CA GLY A 42 -0.60 5.52 6.84
C GLY A 42 -0.90 7.00 6.95
N VAL A 43 -1.42 7.61 5.88
CA VAL A 43 -1.93 8.99 5.88
C VAL A 43 -3.24 9.08 5.13
N GLU A 44 -4.09 10.03 5.51
CA GLU A 44 -5.32 10.35 4.78
C GLU A 44 -5.16 11.66 4.02
N THR A 45 -5.50 11.63 2.74
CA THR A 45 -5.49 12.80 1.88
C THR A 45 -6.91 13.10 1.39
N VAL A 46 -7.10 14.35 0.93
CA VAL A 46 -8.42 14.83 0.50
C VAL A 46 -8.86 14.25 -0.85
N SER A 47 -7.93 13.72 -1.65
CA SER A 47 -8.20 13.16 -2.98
C SER A 47 -7.06 12.30 -3.49
N LEU A 48 -7.34 11.46 -4.50
CA LEU A 48 -6.34 10.71 -5.26
C LEU A 48 -5.21 11.61 -5.79
N GLY A 49 -5.56 12.81 -6.29
CA GLY A 49 -4.56 13.77 -6.74
C GLY A 49 -3.59 14.21 -5.64
N ALA A 50 -4.09 14.46 -4.43
CA ALA A 50 -3.27 14.81 -3.28
C ALA A 50 -2.38 13.64 -2.82
N ALA A 51 -2.92 12.42 -2.85
CA ALA A 51 -2.15 11.20 -2.58
C ALA A 51 -0.98 11.03 -3.57
N VAL A 52 -1.26 11.13 -4.88
CA VAL A 52 -0.22 11.01 -5.92
C VAL A 52 0.82 12.13 -5.81
N SER A 53 0.41 13.37 -5.52
CA SER A 53 1.34 14.48 -5.28
C SER A 53 2.28 14.20 -4.10
N LEU A 54 1.74 13.75 -2.96
CA LEU A 54 2.55 13.38 -1.79
C LEU A 54 3.56 12.27 -2.12
N LEU A 55 3.14 11.22 -2.84
CA LEU A 55 4.01 10.14 -3.25
C LEU A 55 5.12 10.61 -4.20
N ASN A 56 4.85 11.61 -5.04
CA ASN A 56 5.86 12.22 -5.90
C ASN A 56 6.87 13.05 -5.10
N ASP A 57 6.43 13.83 -4.12
CA ASP A 57 7.31 14.60 -3.23
C ASP A 57 8.22 13.66 -2.40
N LEU A 58 7.71 12.49 -2.03
CA LEU A 58 8.45 11.47 -1.29
C LEU A 58 9.28 10.54 -2.18
N ASN A 59 9.24 10.65 -3.51
CA ASN A 59 9.74 9.63 -4.43
C ASN A 59 11.18 9.16 -4.15
N TRP A 60 12.08 10.10 -3.82
CA TRP A 60 13.48 9.77 -3.51
C TRP A 60 13.61 8.84 -2.29
N TYR A 61 12.74 9.02 -1.30
CA TYR A 61 12.68 8.20 -0.08
C TYR A 61 11.97 6.88 -0.33
N LEU A 62 10.89 6.89 -1.12
CA LEU A 62 10.14 5.68 -1.44
C LEU A 62 11.04 4.62 -2.09
N VAL A 63 11.80 5.00 -3.12
CA VAL A 63 12.74 4.12 -3.82
C VAL A 63 13.82 3.54 -2.90
N ARG A 64 14.05 4.14 -1.72
CA ARG A 64 15.18 3.81 -0.84
C ARG A 64 14.79 3.03 0.41
N PHE A 65 13.58 3.24 0.92
CA PHE A 65 13.16 2.78 2.25
C PHE A 65 11.80 2.09 2.26
N VAL A 66 11.04 2.18 1.18
CA VAL A 66 9.68 1.65 1.08
C VAL A 66 9.71 0.47 0.13
N ASP A 67 9.18 -0.66 0.58
CA ASP A 67 8.96 -1.83 -0.27
C ASP A 67 7.79 -1.56 -1.22
N THR A 68 6.65 -1.13 -0.68
CA THR A 68 5.47 -0.81 -1.48
C THR A 68 4.72 0.41 -0.97
N ALA A 69 4.18 1.19 -1.90
CA ALA A 69 3.29 2.31 -1.61
C ALA A 69 1.91 2.02 -2.20
N LEU A 70 0.90 2.03 -1.34
CA LEU A 70 -0.47 1.64 -1.64
C LEU A 70 -1.40 2.85 -1.48
N VAL A 71 -2.43 2.92 -2.32
CA VAL A 71 -3.45 3.98 -2.29
C VAL A 71 -4.85 3.38 -2.29
N LEU A 72 -5.64 3.64 -1.25
CA LEU A 72 -7.06 3.29 -1.20
C LEU A 72 -7.88 4.52 -1.60
N GLU A 73 -8.52 4.45 -2.76
CA GLU A 73 -9.37 5.51 -3.31
C GLU A 73 -10.82 5.02 -3.42
N PRO A 74 -11.74 5.50 -2.57
CA PRO A 74 -13.14 5.04 -2.54
C PRO A 74 -13.91 5.21 -3.85
N SER A 75 -13.49 6.12 -4.74
CA SER A 75 -14.09 6.26 -6.08
C SER A 75 -13.67 5.16 -7.07
N VAL A 76 -12.65 4.36 -6.74
CA VAL A 76 -12.18 3.20 -7.53
C VAL A 76 -12.55 1.90 -6.83
N SER A 77 -12.27 1.80 -5.53
CA SER A 77 -12.69 0.68 -4.68
C SER A 77 -12.71 1.09 -3.21
N GLU A 78 -13.71 0.63 -2.47
CA GLU A 78 -13.81 0.84 -1.03
C GLU A 78 -12.90 -0.08 -0.22
N THR A 79 -12.48 -1.21 -0.81
CA THR A 79 -11.80 -2.31 -0.10
C THR A 79 -10.47 -2.71 -0.72
N GLU A 80 -10.27 -2.45 -2.02
CA GLU A 80 -9.06 -2.86 -2.75
C GLU A 80 -8.12 -1.68 -2.94
N TRP A 81 -6.86 -1.88 -2.57
CA TRP A 81 -5.83 -0.86 -2.69
C TRP A 81 -5.33 -0.80 -4.14
N LEU A 82 -4.80 0.33 -4.55
CA LEU A 82 -4.08 0.52 -5.80
C LEU A 82 -2.59 0.55 -5.52
N SER A 83 -1.77 -0.03 -6.40
CA SER A 83 -0.35 0.28 -6.43
C SER A 83 -0.15 1.77 -6.73
N ARG A 84 1.01 2.30 -6.36
CA ARG A 84 1.38 3.69 -6.70
C ARG A 84 1.28 3.97 -8.20
N ASP A 85 1.75 3.05 -9.04
CA ASP A 85 1.77 3.26 -10.48
C ASP A 85 0.36 3.22 -11.07
N LEU A 86 -0.50 2.32 -10.59
CA LEU A 86 -1.90 2.27 -11.01
C LEU A 86 -2.70 3.48 -10.51
N ALA A 87 -2.48 3.90 -9.26
CA ALA A 87 -3.09 5.11 -8.70
C ALA A 87 -2.74 6.36 -9.52
N ARG A 88 -1.49 6.44 -9.99
CA ARG A 88 -1.06 7.50 -10.90
C ARG A 88 -1.74 7.40 -12.26
N ALA A 89 -1.81 6.22 -12.87
CA ALA A 89 -2.46 6.03 -14.17
C ALA A 89 -3.95 6.43 -14.14
N VAL A 90 -4.67 6.05 -13.08
CA VAL A 90 -6.07 6.47 -12.88
C VAL A 90 -6.17 8.00 -12.72
N ARG A 91 -5.28 8.60 -11.91
CA ARG A 91 -5.23 10.07 -11.71
C ARG A 91 -4.98 10.82 -13.02
N ASP A 92 -4.09 10.29 -13.85
CA ASP A 92 -3.69 10.89 -15.13
C ASP A 92 -4.77 10.67 -16.22
N GLY A 93 -5.74 9.79 -15.97
CA GLY A 93 -6.80 9.43 -16.91
C GLY A 93 -6.36 8.43 -17.97
N ASP A 94 -5.23 7.75 -17.73
CA ASP A 94 -4.67 6.74 -18.63
C ASP A 94 -5.39 5.39 -18.53
N VAL A 95 -6.05 5.12 -17.39
CA VAL A 95 -6.83 3.90 -17.10
C VAL A 95 -8.13 4.30 -16.42
N GLU A 96 -9.28 3.78 -16.87
CA GLU A 96 -10.57 4.04 -16.21
C GLU A 96 -10.67 3.24 -14.88
N PRO A 97 -11.35 3.77 -13.84
CA PRO A 97 -11.51 3.07 -12.56
C PRO A 97 -12.02 1.63 -12.67
N ASP A 98 -12.96 1.38 -13.58
CA ASP A 98 -13.57 0.06 -13.80
C ASP A 98 -12.64 -0.93 -14.54
N GLU A 99 -11.53 -0.46 -15.11
CA GLU A 99 -10.56 -1.30 -15.83
C GLU A 99 -9.38 -1.76 -14.94
N THR A 100 -9.36 -1.32 -13.68
CA THR A 100 -8.22 -1.52 -12.77
C THR A 100 -8.17 -2.91 -12.13
N ASP A 101 -9.25 -3.69 -12.19
CA ASP A 101 -9.47 -4.82 -11.28
C ASP A 101 -8.99 -6.19 -11.80
N ARG A 102 -8.37 -6.19 -12.99
CA ARG A 102 -7.92 -7.42 -13.66
C ARG A 102 -6.68 -8.05 -13.04
N PHE A 103 -5.67 -7.24 -12.71
CA PHE A 103 -4.37 -7.72 -12.23
C PHE A 103 -4.22 -7.37 -10.75
N LEU A 104 -4.04 -8.41 -9.94
CA LEU A 104 -4.01 -8.27 -8.49
C LEU A 104 -2.71 -8.81 -7.90
N LYS A 105 -2.29 -8.16 -6.82
CA LYS A 105 -1.24 -8.57 -5.89
C LYS A 105 -1.91 -8.74 -4.52
N VAL A 106 -1.98 -9.97 -4.03
CA VAL A 106 -2.69 -10.33 -2.78
C VAL A 106 -1.65 -10.62 -1.71
N TYR A 107 -1.60 -9.79 -0.67
CA TYR A 107 -0.76 -10.01 0.51
C TYR A 107 -1.54 -10.81 1.54
N GLY A 108 -0.85 -11.68 2.27
CA GLY A 108 -1.36 -12.21 3.54
C GLY A 108 -1.13 -11.21 4.68
N LEU A 109 -2.03 -11.19 5.65
CA LEU A 109 -1.90 -10.41 6.89
C LEU A 109 -1.66 -11.37 8.05
N ALA A 110 -0.40 -11.42 8.51
CA ALA A 110 0.02 -12.28 9.60
C ALA A 110 0.03 -11.50 10.93
N THR A 111 -0.39 -12.16 12.00
CA THR A 111 -0.18 -11.65 13.36
C THR A 111 1.30 -11.83 13.74
N PRO A 112 2.01 -10.79 14.23
CA PRO A 112 3.43 -10.91 14.57
C PRO A 112 3.68 -11.99 15.62
N GLU A 113 4.59 -12.94 15.34
CA GLU A 113 4.84 -14.11 16.21
C GLU A 113 5.63 -13.76 17.49
N ASP A 114 6.38 -12.65 17.49
CA ASP A 114 7.38 -12.32 18.52
C ASP A 114 6.91 -11.36 19.62
N ASP A 115 5.64 -10.93 19.63
CA ASP A 115 5.14 -9.97 20.62
C ASP A 115 4.27 -10.66 21.68
N GLU A 116 4.70 -10.61 22.96
CA GLU A 116 3.91 -11.14 24.09
C GLU A 116 2.56 -10.38 24.25
N PHE A 117 2.39 -9.26 23.54
CA PHE A 117 1.16 -8.47 23.40
C PHE A 117 0.61 -8.45 21.95
N ALA A 118 0.92 -9.46 21.12
CA ALA A 118 0.61 -9.50 19.69
C ALA A 118 -0.86 -9.28 19.32
N GLU A 119 -1.82 -9.52 20.23
CA GLU A 119 -3.25 -9.29 19.97
C GLU A 119 -3.58 -7.83 19.62
N ASP A 120 -2.80 -6.85 20.11
CA ASP A 120 -2.98 -5.42 19.81
C ASP A 120 -1.93 -4.88 18.81
N ALA A 121 -1.00 -5.72 18.33
CA ALA A 121 0.03 -5.31 17.39
C ALA A 121 -0.53 -5.22 15.95
N PRO A 122 -0.06 -4.27 15.13
CA PRO A 122 -0.51 -4.18 13.75
C PRO A 122 -0.04 -5.41 12.95
N SER A 123 -0.92 -5.97 12.11
CA SER A 123 -0.59 -7.12 11.27
C SER A 123 0.55 -6.83 10.30
N GLU A 124 1.34 -7.86 10.00
CA GLU A 124 2.43 -7.82 9.04
C GLU A 124 1.95 -8.24 7.64
N LEU A 125 2.32 -7.46 6.61
CA LEU A 125 2.11 -7.87 5.22
C LEU A 125 3.20 -8.88 4.83
N VAL A 126 2.82 -10.13 4.67
CA VAL A 126 3.72 -11.22 4.25
C VAL A 126 3.72 -11.41 2.73
N GLU A 127 4.49 -12.38 2.23
CA GLU A 127 4.78 -12.53 0.81
C GLU A 127 3.52 -12.48 -0.06
N PRO A 128 3.51 -11.65 -1.12
CA PRO A 128 2.35 -11.50 -1.97
C PRO A 128 2.25 -12.60 -3.04
N MET A 129 1.01 -12.93 -3.41
CA MET A 129 0.69 -13.72 -4.60
C MET A 129 0.19 -12.80 -5.72
N PHE A 130 0.63 -13.01 -6.95
CA PHE A 130 0.09 -12.32 -8.13
C PHE A 130 -1.00 -13.19 -8.78
N VAL A 131 -2.21 -12.64 -8.93
CA VAL A 131 -3.35 -13.33 -9.53
C VAL A 131 -4.09 -12.47 -10.55
N THR A 132 -4.67 -13.14 -11.54
CA THR A 132 -5.59 -12.51 -12.49
C THR A 132 -7.02 -12.77 -12.04
N ARG A 133 -7.81 -11.70 -11.87
CA ARG A 133 -9.24 -11.82 -11.59
C ARG A 133 -9.97 -12.41 -12.79
N THR A 134 -10.84 -13.39 -12.53
CA THR A 134 -11.69 -13.99 -13.57
C THR A 134 -13.15 -13.91 -13.13
N GLY A 135 -13.90 -12.96 -13.70
CA GLY A 135 -15.24 -12.65 -13.20
C GLY A 135 -15.16 -11.93 -11.86
N ASP A 136 -15.97 -12.37 -10.89
CA ASP A 136 -16.00 -11.78 -9.54
C ASP A 136 -15.11 -12.53 -8.53
N ASP A 137 -14.51 -13.66 -8.92
CA ASP A 137 -13.72 -14.51 -8.03
C ASP A 137 -12.21 -14.20 -8.10
N ILE A 138 -11.58 -14.19 -6.93
CA ILE A 138 -10.12 -14.07 -6.74
C ILE A 138 -9.64 -15.40 -6.14
N PRO A 139 -8.55 -16.01 -6.66
CA PRO A 139 -7.96 -17.19 -6.03
C PRO A 139 -7.57 -16.93 -4.58
N ASP A 140 -7.83 -17.91 -3.70
CA ASP A 140 -7.45 -17.85 -2.29
C ASP A 140 -5.93 -17.77 -2.13
N TYR A 141 -5.49 -17.03 -1.11
CA TYR A 141 -4.10 -16.97 -0.70
C TYR A 141 -3.65 -18.29 -0.08
N ASP A 142 -2.60 -18.92 -0.62
CA ASP A 142 -2.15 -20.27 -0.23
C ASP A 142 -0.66 -20.37 0.13
N LEU A 143 0.05 -19.24 0.21
CA LEU A 143 1.50 -19.25 0.51
C LEU A 143 1.77 -19.54 2.00
N ARG A 144 0.89 -19.10 2.89
CA ARG A 144 1.00 -19.20 4.36
C ARG A 144 -0.39 -19.20 5.01
N ASP A 145 -0.45 -19.66 6.25
CA ASP A 145 -1.62 -19.50 7.12
C ASP A 145 -1.65 -18.06 7.64
N VAL A 146 -2.71 -17.32 7.33
CA VAL A 146 -2.88 -15.90 7.65
C VAL A 146 -4.32 -15.64 8.07
N ASP A 147 -4.53 -14.64 8.92
CA ASP A 147 -5.86 -14.31 9.44
C ASP A 147 -6.74 -13.65 8.37
N GLU A 148 -6.13 -12.76 7.58
CA GLU A 148 -6.79 -11.96 6.56
C GLU A 148 -5.88 -11.76 5.33
N THR A 149 -6.44 -11.20 4.26
CA THR A 149 -5.69 -10.86 3.05
C THR A 149 -5.92 -9.40 2.66
N LEU A 150 -4.90 -8.77 2.09
CA LEU A 150 -4.98 -7.44 1.51
C LEU A 150 -4.82 -7.52 -0.01
N VAL A 151 -5.84 -7.08 -0.74
CA VAL A 151 -5.84 -7.06 -2.21
C VAL A 151 -5.34 -5.72 -2.73
N VAL A 152 -4.35 -5.76 -3.61
CA VAL A 152 -3.82 -4.61 -4.33
C VAL A 152 -4.03 -4.80 -5.83
N ARG A 153 -4.73 -3.87 -6.49
CA ARG A 153 -4.77 -3.75 -7.94
C ARG A 153 -3.45 -3.19 -8.45
N VAL A 154 -2.87 -3.81 -9.45
CA VAL A 154 -1.56 -3.44 -10.02
C VAL A 154 -1.67 -3.21 -11.53
N THR A 155 -0.70 -2.50 -12.10
CA THR A 155 -0.59 -2.40 -13.56
C THR A 155 -0.19 -3.75 -14.17
N GLU A 156 -0.45 -3.95 -15.47
CA GLU A 156 0.04 -5.13 -16.21
C GLU A 156 1.57 -5.24 -16.15
N SER A 157 2.26 -4.10 -16.21
CA SER A 157 3.73 -4.04 -16.10
C SER A 157 4.25 -4.53 -14.75
N GLU A 158 3.59 -4.13 -13.64
CA GLU A 158 3.93 -4.61 -12.30
C GLU A 158 3.60 -6.10 -12.13
N PHE A 159 2.53 -6.57 -12.75
CA PHE A 159 2.12 -7.97 -12.69
C PHE A 159 3.12 -8.93 -13.36
N GLY A 160 3.79 -8.47 -14.43
CA GLY A 160 4.74 -9.27 -15.21
C GLY A 160 6.22 -9.07 -14.87
N ALA A 161 6.54 -8.28 -13.84
CA ALA A 161 7.91 -7.88 -13.47
C ALA A 161 8.71 -8.93 -12.70
#